data_AF-A0A286B870-F1
#
_entry.id   AF-A0A286B870-F1
#
_cell.length_a   1.000
_cell.length_b   1.000
_cell.length_c   1.000
_cell.angle_alpha   90.00
_cell.angle_beta   90.00
_cell.angle_gamma   90.00
#
_symmetry.space_group_name_H-M   'P 1'
#
loop_
_entity.id
_entity.type
_entity.pdbx_description
1 polymer ?
#
loop_
_entity_poly.entity_id
_entity_poly.type
_entity_poly.pdbx_seq_one_letter_code
_entity_poly.pdbx_strand_id
1 'polypeptide(L)' 'MVTILREADRTTVAEAAKKHKVSDATIYAWRKHFGQMEAADVKRLKALELENSRLKKLLAERDLDLEILKEINAKKW' A
#
# COMPACT_ATOMS: atom_id res chain seq x y z
N MET A 1 9.89 -3.95 6.39
CA MET A 1 10.60 -4.96 5.56
C MET A 1 11.52 -4.33 4.53
N VAL A 2 11.08 -3.47 3.60
CA VAL A 2 11.97 -2.84 2.60
C VAL A 2 13.12 -2.06 3.26
N THR A 3 12.85 -1.35 4.35
CA THR A 3 13.90 -0.69 5.16
C THR A 3 14.93 -1.67 5.72
N ILE A 4 14.50 -2.86 6.14
CA ILE A 4 15.39 -3.93 6.66
C ILE A 4 16.20 -4.53 5.52
N LEU A 5 15.61 -4.68 4.32
CA LEU A 5 16.35 -5.12 3.13
C LEU A 5 17.44 -4.12 2.76
N ARG A 6 17.14 -2.82 2.76
CA ARG A 6 18.12 -1.76 2.47
C ARG A 6 19.20 -1.65 3.54
N GLU A 7 18.88 -1.98 4.79
CA GLU A 7 19.89 -2.12 5.83
C GLU A 7 20.78 -3.34 5.60
N ALA A 8 20.20 -4.51 5.30
CA ALA A 8 20.93 -5.73 4.99
C ALA A 8 21.80 -5.62 3.72
N ASP A 9 21.47 -4.72 2.79
CA ASP A 9 22.29 -4.40 1.60
C ASP A 9 23.52 -3.54 1.95
N ARG A 10 23.47 -2.77 3.04
CA ARG A 10 24.56 -1.89 3.49
C ARG A 10 25.46 -2.54 4.54
N THR A 11 24.93 -3.52 5.28
CA THR A 11 25.63 -4.27 6.31
C THR A 11 25.69 -5.74 5.90
N THR A 12 25.24 -6.65 6.77
CA THR A 12 25.05 -8.07 6.47
C THR A 12 23.65 -8.52 6.85
N VAL A 13 23.18 -9.60 6.23
CA VAL A 13 21.88 -10.22 6.57
C VAL A 13 21.83 -10.60 8.05
N ALA A 14 22.90 -11.16 8.61
CA ALA A 14 22.98 -11.57 10.01
C ALA A 14 22.89 -10.38 11.00
N GLU A 15 23.56 -9.26 10.70
CA GLU A 15 23.48 -8.05 11.53
C GLU A 15 22.08 -7.42 11.48
N ALA A 16 21.50 -7.32 10.28
CA ALA A 16 20.15 -6.82 10.10
C ALA A 16 19.11 -7.73 10.80
N ALA A 17 19.27 -9.05 10.68
CA ALA A 17 18.43 -10.05 11.34
C ALA A 17 18.46 -9.88 12.87
N LYS A 18 19.67 -9.82 13.45
CA LYS A 18 19.87 -9.61 14.89
C LYS A 18 19.26 -8.31 15.37
N LYS A 19 19.48 -7.21 14.65
CA LYS A 19 18.99 -5.88 15.03
C LYS A 19 17.46 -5.80 14.99
N HIS A 20 16.85 -6.36 13.96
CA HIS A 20 15.40 -6.32 13.76
C HIS A 20 14.67 -7.51 14.39
N LYS A 21 15.37 -8.39 15.10
CA LYS A 21 14.83 -9.58 15.76
C LYS A 21 14.04 -10.49 14.80
N VAL A 22 14.56 -10.67 13.60
CA VAL A 22 14.02 -11.56 12.56
C VAL A 22 15.06 -12.61 12.19
N SER A 23 14.62 -13.71 11.57
CA SER A 23 15.56 -14.71 11.05
C SER A 23 16.14 -14.29 9.71
N ASP A 24 17.34 -14.75 9.39
CA ASP A 24 17.95 -14.59 8.07
C ASP A 24 17.01 -15.10 6.96
N ALA A 25 16.34 -16.23 7.19
CA ALA A 25 15.36 -16.81 6.26
C ALA A 25 14.22 -15.83 5.95
N THR A 26 13.76 -15.07 6.95
CA THR A 26 12.73 -14.02 6.77
C THR A 26 13.24 -12.91 5.85
N ILE A 27 14.50 -12.49 5.99
CA ILE A 27 15.10 -11.46 5.14
C ILE A 27 15.24 -11.96 3.69
N TYR A 28 15.67 -13.21 3.48
CA TYR A 28 15.72 -13.80 2.14
C TYR A 28 14.34 -13.92 1.49
N ALA A 29 13.32 -14.31 2.25
CA ALA A 29 11.94 -14.35 1.77
C ALA A 29 11.48 -12.94 1.34
N TRP A 30 11.72 -11.91 2.16
CA TRP A 30 11.41 -10.53 1.78
C TRP A 30 12.20 -10.06 0.56
N ARG A 31 13.46 -10.48 0.41
CA ARG A 31 14.27 -10.12 -0.77
C ARG A 31 13.67 -10.68 -2.05
N LYS A 32 13.11 -11.89 -2.03
CA LYS A 32 12.39 -12.49 -3.18
C LYS A 32 11.17 -11.68 -3.60
N HIS A 33 10.43 -11.12 -2.63
CA HIS A 33 9.18 -10.41 -2.90
C HIS A 33 9.34 -8.90 -3.11
N PHE A 34 10.33 -8.28 -2.45
CA PHE A 34 10.45 -6.82 -2.35
C PHE A 34 11.86 -6.32 -2.69
N GLY A 35 12.79 -7.18 -3.13
CA GLY A 35 14.19 -6.79 -3.34
C GLY A 35 14.39 -5.66 -4.36
N GLN A 36 13.48 -5.54 -5.33
CA GLN A 36 13.48 -4.49 -6.35
C GLN A 36 12.76 -3.20 -5.91
N MET A 37 12.07 -3.20 -4.77
CA MET A 37 11.35 -2.01 -4.28
C MET A 37 12.26 -1.12 -3.44
N GLU A 38 12.40 0.14 -3.84
CA GLU A 38 13.06 1.16 -3.04
C GLU A 38 12.17 1.75 -1.95
N ALA A 39 12.78 2.42 -0.97
CA ALA A 39 12.04 3.15 0.06
C ALA A 39 11.11 4.23 -0.55
N ALA A 40 11.50 4.82 -1.67
CA ALA A 40 10.68 5.75 -2.44
C ALA A 40 9.44 5.07 -3.04
N ASP A 41 9.58 3.83 -3.54
CA ASP A 41 8.46 3.06 -4.09
C ASP A 41 7.43 2.73 -3.02
N VAL A 42 7.88 2.36 -1.82
CA VAL A 42 6.98 2.12 -0.67
C VAL A 42 6.21 3.40 -0.30
N LYS A 43 6.89 4.55 -0.26
CA LYS A 43 6.24 5.83 0.04
C LYS A 43 5.20 6.19 -1.03
N ARG A 44 5.54 6.00 -2.30
CA ARG A 44 4.63 6.24 -3.43
C ARG A 44 3.43 5.29 -3.39
N LEU A 45 3.64 4.01 -3.11
CA LEU A 45 2.58 3.02 -3.00
C LEU A 45 1.57 3.42 -1.93
N LYS A 46 2.03 3.78 -0.72
CA LYS A 46 1.15 4.25 0.37
C LYS A 46 0.35 5.49 -0.01
N ALA A 47 0.97 6.44 -0.71
CA ALA A 47 0.28 7.64 -1.17
C ALA A 47 -0.81 7.31 -2.20
N LEU A 48 -0.52 6.41 -3.14
CA LEU A 48 -1.49 5.93 -4.13
C LEU A 48 -2.63 5.13 -3.48
N GLU A 49 -2.35 4.30 -2.48
CA GLU A 49 -3.37 3.56 -1.74
C GLU A 49 -4.32 4.50 -0.99
N LEU A 50 -3.77 5.53 -0.33
CA LEU A 50 -4.56 6.56 0.36
C LEU A 50 -5.44 7.33 -0.63
N GLU A 51 -4.86 7.77 -1.74
CA GLU A 51 -5.61 8.51 -2.76
C GLU A 51 -6.68 7.64 -3.42
N ASN A 52 -6.38 6.36 -3.70
CA ASN A 52 -7.36 5.42 -4.24
C ASN A 52 -8.54 5.21 -3.29
N SER A 53 -8.28 5.12 -1.98
CA SER A 53 -9.32 5.02 -0.95
C SER A 53 -10.20 6.27 -0.94
N ARG A 54 -9.58 7.46 -0.98
CA ARG A 54 -10.29 8.74 -1.04
C ARG A 54 -11.16 8.85 -2.29
N LEU A 55 -10.63 8.49 -3.45
CA LEU A 55 -11.35 8.52 -4.72
C LEU A 55 -12.52 7.54 -4.75
N LYS A 56 -12.35 6.32 -4.22
CA LYS A 56 -13.44 5.34 -4.10
C LYS A 56 -14.58 5.86 -3.23
N LYS A 57 -14.26 6.51 -2.11
CA LYS A 57 -15.27 7.12 -1.24
C LYS A 57 -16.05 8.22 -1.98
N LEU A 58 -15.34 9.13 -2.65
CA LEU A 58 -15.97 10.22 -3.41
C LEU A 58 -16.85 9.67 -4.54
N LEU A 59 -16.39 8.62 -5.24
CA LEU A 59 -17.17 7.97 -6.28
C LEU A 59 -18.47 7.37 -5.72
N ALA A 60 -18.40 6.63 -4.62
CA ALA A 60 -19.57 6.03 -3.99
C ALA A 60 -20.59 7.09 -3.52
N GLU A 61 -20.12 8.19 -2.95
CA GLU A 61 -20.99 9.32 -2.56
C GLU A 61 -21.70 9.92 -3.77
N ARG A 62 -20.99 10.10 -4.90
CA ARG A 62 -21.58 10.62 -6.14
C ARG A 62 -22.54 9.66 -6.80
N ASP A 63 -22.24 8.37 -6.81
CA ASP A 63 -23.15 7.36 -7.34
C ASP A 63 -24.46 7.32 -6.54
N LEU A 64 -24.39 7.46 -5.20
CA LEU A 64 -25.57 7.57 -4.35
C LEU A 64 -26.40 8.82 -4.66
N ASP A 65 -25.77 9.99 -4.79
CA ASP A 65 -26.47 11.23 -5.19
C ASP A 65 -27.20 11.07 -6.53
N LEU A 66 -26.54 10.43 -7.51
CA LEU A 66 -27.13 10.17 -8.82
C LEU A 66 -28.30 9.21 -8.75
N GLU A 67 -28.22 8.17 -7.92
CA GLU A 67 -29.30 7.21 -7.70
C GLU A 67 -30.54 7.90 -7.08
N ILE A 68 -30.33 8.74 -6.06
CA ILE A 68 -31.40 9.53 -5.44
C ILE A 68 -32.07 10.45 -6.47
N LEU A 69 -31.29 11.16 -7.29
CA LEU A 69 -31.83 12.06 -8.30
C LEU A 69 -32.63 11.31 -9.37
N LYS A 70 -32.17 10.12 -9.80
CA LYS A 70 -32.91 9.26 -10.72
C LYS A 70 -34.23 8.80 -10.12
N GLU A 71 -34.26 8.40 -8.85
CA GLU A 71 -35.48 7.97 -8.18
C GLU A 71 -36.50 9.11 -8.06
N ILE A 72 -36.05 10.32 -7.70
CA ILE A 72 -36.90 11.52 -7.66
C ILE A 72 -37.50 11.80 -9.04
N ASN A 73 -36.70 11.72 -10.10
CA ASN A 73 -37.17 11.99 -11.45
C ASN A 73 -38.16 10.92 -11.96
N ALA A 74 -37.97 9.66 -11.56
CA ALA A 74 -38.90 8.57 -11.88
C ALA A 74 -40.27 8.75 -11.20
N LYS A 75 -40.32 9.30 -9.98
CA LYS A 75 -41.58 9.56 -9.24
C LYS A 75 -42.37 10.79 -9.73
N LYS A 76 -41.80 11.61 -10.60
CA LYS A 76 -42.45 12.83 -11.13
C LYS A 76 -43.40 12.58 -12.31
N TRP A 77 -43.48 11.34 -12.80
CA TRP A 77 -44.31 10.93 -13.93
C TRP A 77 -45.25 9.80 -13.52
#